data_AF-A0A227J477-F1
#
_entry.id   AF-A0A227J477-F1
#
_cell.length_a   1.000
_cell.length_b   1.000
_cell.length_c   1.000
_cell.angle_alpha   90.00
_cell.angle_beta   90.00
_cell.angle_gamma   90.00
#
_symmetry.space_group_name_H-M   'P 1'
#
loop_
_entity.id
_entity.type
_entity.pdbx_description
1 polymer ?
#
loop_
_entity_poly.entity_id
_entity_poly.type
_entity_poly.pdbx_seq_one_letter_code
_entity_poly.pdbx_strand_id
1 'polypeptide(L)'
;KVDAKFFGFDNDPKVLKVAQENARRAGVEELIEFAQGDVATITRLSGFENGVIVSNPPYGERLGTEPGLIALYTAFGGQLKAEFGGCKASIFSSSDELLSCLRMRADKQFKLN
;
A
#
# COMPACT_ATOMS: atom_id res chain seq x y z
N LYS A 1 -9.96 5.20 24.44
CA LYS A 1 -9.59 4.09 23.54
C LYS A 1 -9.77 4.59 22.13
N VAL A 2 -8.76 4.43 21.26
CA VAL A 2 -8.91 4.77 19.84
C VAL A 2 -9.51 3.55 19.17
N ASP A 3 -10.63 3.73 18.49
CA ASP A 3 -11.27 2.66 17.71
C ASP A 3 -10.71 2.75 16.28
N ALA A 4 -9.46 2.31 16.14
CA ALA A 4 -8.74 2.31 14.87
C ALA A 4 -8.28 0.90 14.55
N LYS A 5 -8.70 0.40 13.38
CA LYS A 5 -8.34 -0.90 12.85
C LYS A 5 -7.44 -0.71 11.63
N PHE A 6 -6.35 -1.45 11.60
CA PHE A 6 -5.36 -1.40 10.53
C PHE A 6 -5.36 -2.71 9.74
N PHE A 7 -4.98 -2.61 8.48
CA PHE A 7 -4.89 -3.76 7.59
C PHE A 7 -3.55 -3.72 6.85
N GLY A 8 -2.86 -4.85 6.82
CA GLY A 8 -1.57 -5.01 6.15
C GLY A 8 -1.63 -6.10 5.10
N PHE A 9 -1.25 -5.76 3.87
CA PHE A 9 -1.23 -6.70 2.75
C PHE A 9 0.14 -6.73 2.09
N ASP A 10 0.57 -7.93 1.73
CA ASP A 10 1.79 -8.17 0.96
C ASP A 10 1.62 -9.45 0.16
N ASN A 11 2.32 -9.58 -0.96
CA ASN A 11 2.31 -10.80 -1.76
C ASN A 11 3.24 -11.88 -1.18
N ASP A 12 4.26 -11.49 -0.40
CA ASP A 12 5.22 -12.39 0.23
C ASP A 12 4.75 -12.83 1.63
N PRO A 13 4.34 -14.10 1.81
CA PRO A 13 3.94 -14.60 3.13
C PRO A 13 5.07 -14.60 4.16
N LYS A 14 6.35 -14.55 3.74
CA LYS A 14 7.48 -14.41 4.68
C LYS A 14 7.52 -13.03 5.31
N VAL A 15 7.30 -11.98 4.52
CA VAL A 15 7.24 -10.59 5.03
C VAL A 15 6.06 -10.42 5.97
N LEU A 16 4.90 -11.01 5.65
CA LEU A 16 3.73 -10.98 6.54
C LEU A 16 4.00 -11.62 7.90
N LYS A 17 4.69 -12.77 7.94
CA LYS A 17 5.09 -13.41 9.21
C LYS A 17 6.00 -12.50 10.04
N VAL A 18 6.94 -11.83 9.39
CA VAL A 18 7.84 -10.87 10.06
C VAL A 18 7.04 -9.66 10.58
N ALA A 19 6.10 -9.13 9.79
CA ALA A 19 5.25 -8.01 10.18
C ALA A 19 4.36 -8.35 11.39
N GLN A 20 3.75 -9.54 11.40
CA GLN A 20 2.97 -10.05 12.53
C GLN A 20 3.80 -10.16 13.82
N GLU A 21 5.00 -10.74 13.74
CA GLU A 21 5.89 -10.85 14.89
C GLU A 21 6.38 -9.49 15.39
N ASN A 22 6.64 -8.54 14.49
CA ASN A 22 6.98 -7.17 14.85
C ASN A 22 5.83 -6.45 15.54
N ALA A 23 4.59 -6.60 15.03
CA ALA A 23 3.39 -6.05 15.66
C ALA A 23 3.19 -6.59 17.08
N ARG A 24 3.41 -7.90 17.27
CA ARG A 24 3.38 -8.56 18.58
C ARG A 24 4.43 -8.01 19.54
N ARG A 25 5.66 -7.83 19.08
CA ARG A 25 6.75 -7.23 19.90
C ARG A 25 6.46 -5.78 20.28
N ALA A 26 5.77 -5.05 19.41
CA ALA A 26 5.34 -3.68 19.66
C ALA A 26 4.06 -3.58 20.51
N GLY A 27 3.39 -4.69 20.82
CA GLY A 27 2.15 -4.72 21.63
C GLY A 27 0.94 -4.12 20.91
N VAL A 28 0.90 -4.20 19.58
CA VAL A 28 -0.17 -3.64 18.73
C VAL A 28 -0.82 -4.68 17.83
N GLU A 29 -0.55 -5.97 18.05
CA GLU A 29 -1.07 -7.05 17.21
C GLU A 29 -2.60 -7.09 17.13
N GLU A 30 -3.29 -6.73 18.21
CA GLU A 30 -4.75 -6.71 18.25
C GLU A 30 -5.36 -5.61 17.37
N LEU A 31 -4.56 -4.65 16.91
CA LEU A 31 -5.02 -3.53 16.09
C LEU A 31 -4.85 -3.78 14.58
N ILE A 32 -4.07 -4.78 14.18
CA ILE A 32 -3.64 -4.97 12.78
C ILE A 32 -4.02 -6.36 12.28
N GLU A 33 -4.82 -6.41 11.21
CA GLU A 33 -5.09 -7.63 10.48
C GLU A 33 -4.15 -7.73 9.27
N PHE A 34 -3.33 -8.77 9.25
CA PHE A 34 -2.43 -9.06 8.13
C PHE A 34 -3.01 -10.15 7.24
N ALA A 35 -3.00 -9.93 5.93
CA ALA A 35 -3.46 -10.92 4.95
C ALA A 35 -2.58 -10.90 3.70
N GLN A 36 -2.46 -12.05 3.04
CA GLN A 36 -1.81 -12.09 1.73
C GLN A 36 -2.71 -11.41 0.69
N GLY A 37 -2.12 -10.53 -0.13
CA GLY A 37 -2.87 -9.79 -1.13
C GLY A 37 -1.98 -9.23 -2.22
N ASP A 38 -2.48 -9.26 -3.46
CA ASP A 38 -1.88 -8.57 -4.59
C ASP A 38 -2.54 -7.20 -4.74
N VAL A 39 -1.72 -6.15 -4.84
CA VAL A 39 -2.20 -4.78 -5.02
C VAL A 39 -3.02 -4.59 -6.30
N ALA A 40 -2.82 -5.43 -7.31
CA ALA A 40 -3.57 -5.39 -8.56
C ALA A 40 -5.00 -5.96 -8.42
N THR A 41 -5.31 -6.70 -7.36
CA THR A 41 -6.61 -7.37 -7.18
C THR A 41 -7.25 -7.17 -5.81
N ILE A 42 -6.57 -6.46 -4.90
CA ILE A 42 -7.05 -6.20 -3.56
C ILE A 42 -8.37 -5.43 -3.58
N THR A 43 -9.37 -5.96 -2.89
CA THR A 43 -10.69 -5.33 -2.73
C THR A 43 -10.76 -4.57 -1.43
N ARG A 44 -11.62 -3.55 -1.40
CA ARG A 44 -11.86 -2.79 -0.18
C ARG A 44 -12.58 -3.66 0.85
N LEU A 45 -12.04 -3.69 2.07
CA LEU A 45 -12.70 -4.34 3.20
C LEU A 45 -13.94 -3.57 3.64
N SER A 46 -14.93 -4.27 4.21
CA SER A 46 -16.12 -3.63 4.76
C SER A 46 -15.76 -2.63 5.87
N GLY A 47 -16.37 -1.44 5.84
CA GLY A 47 -16.09 -0.39 6.83
C GLY A 47 -14.85 0.47 6.51
N PHE A 48 -14.20 0.28 5.36
CA PHE A 48 -13.04 1.06 4.93
C PHE A 48 -13.39 2.20 3.95
N GLU A 49 -14.62 2.73 3.97
CA GLU A 49 -15.12 3.67 2.95
C GLU A 49 -14.43 5.04 2.97
N ASN A 50 -13.89 5.46 4.13
CA ASN A 50 -13.18 6.73 4.32
C ASN A 50 -11.77 6.52 4.89
N GLY A 51 -11.14 5.40 4.51
CA GLY A 51 -9.83 5.01 4.99
C GLY A 51 -8.67 5.82 4.41
N VAL A 52 -7.48 5.56 4.95
CA VAL A 52 -6.22 6.05 4.41
C VAL A 52 -5.39 4.85 3.99
N ILE A 53 -5.04 4.78 2.71
CA ILE A 53 -4.07 3.83 2.18
C ILE A 53 -2.70 4.47 2.29
N VAL A 54 -1.78 3.78 2.95
CA VAL A 54 -0.36 4.15 3.00
C VAL A 54 0.43 2.98 2.43
N SER A 55 1.29 3.26 1.46
CA SER A 55 2.16 2.23 0.88
C SER A 55 3.53 2.80 0.52
N ASN A 56 4.53 1.95 0.62
CA ASN A 56 5.87 2.16 0.09
C ASN A 56 6.12 1.08 -0.97
N PRO A 57 5.57 1.22 -2.19
CA PRO A 57 5.71 0.22 -3.23
C PRO A 57 7.19 0.06 -3.63
N PRO A 58 7.55 -1.07 -4.26
CA PRO A 58 8.92 -1.29 -4.68
C PRO A 58 9.39 -0.25 -5.71
N TYR A 59 10.63 0.18 -5.56
CA TYR A 59 11.32 1.08 -6.49
C TYR A 59 12.73 0.54 -6.80
N GLY A 60 13.24 0.84 -7.99
CA GLY A 60 14.59 0.44 -8.42
C GLY A 60 14.79 -1.07 -8.58
N GLU A 61 16.04 -1.55 -8.50
CA GLU A 61 16.45 -2.94 -8.78
C GLU A 61 15.83 -4.03 -7.87
N ARG A 62 15.00 -3.65 -6.89
CA ARG A 62 14.55 -4.56 -5.82
C ARG A 62 13.47 -5.55 -6.22
N LEU A 63 12.70 -5.34 -7.29
CA LEU A 63 11.57 -6.23 -7.62
C LEU A 63 11.30 -6.43 -9.12
N GLY A 64 12.16 -5.94 -10.02
CA GLY A 64 12.02 -6.26 -11.44
C GLY A 64 12.77 -5.32 -12.37
N THR A 65 12.67 -5.62 -13.67
CA THR A 65 13.04 -4.71 -14.73
C THR A 65 12.09 -3.51 -14.73
N GLU A 66 12.54 -2.37 -15.25
CA GLU A 66 11.76 -1.14 -15.37
C GLU A 66 10.32 -1.34 -15.91
N PRO A 67 10.06 -2.21 -16.92
CA PRO A 67 8.69 -2.51 -17.37
C PRO A 67 7.78 -3.14 -16.30
N GLY A 68 8.33 -4.00 -15.44
CA GLY A 68 7.56 -4.66 -14.38
C GLY A 68 7.06 -3.68 -13.33
N LEU A 69 7.90 -2.70 -12.97
CA LEU A 69 7.51 -1.63 -12.05
C LEU A 69 6.46 -0.71 -12.66
N ILE A 70 6.59 -0.34 -13.94
CA ILE A 70 5.58 0.45 -14.66
C ILE A 70 4.22 -0.27 -14.66
N ALA A 71 4.22 -1.58 -14.94
CA ALA A 71 2.99 -2.40 -14.92
C ALA A 71 2.36 -2.43 -13.52
N LEU A 72 3.18 -2.64 -12.48
CA LEU A 72 2.73 -2.65 -11.09
C LEU A 72 2.09 -1.32 -10.68
N TYR A 73 2.75 -0.19 -10.92
CA TYR A 73 2.21 1.12 -10.55
C TYR A 73 0.95 1.48 -11.36
N THR A 74 0.88 1.06 -12.63
CA THR A 74 -0.32 1.24 -13.45
C THR A 74 -1.49 0.43 -12.90
N ALA A 75 -1.27 -0.84 -12.56
CA ALA A 75 -2.29 -1.70 -11.95
C ALA A 75 -2.73 -1.17 -10.58
N PHE A 76 -1.77 -0.74 -9.75
CA PHE A 76 -2.06 -0.17 -8.43
C PHE A 76 -2.93 1.09 -8.55
N GLY A 77 -2.58 2.02 -9.44
CA GLY A 77 -3.40 3.21 -9.70
C GLY A 77 -4.80 2.83 -10.19
N GLY A 78 -4.91 1.83 -11.07
CA GLY A 78 -6.19 1.26 -11.51
C GLY A 78 -7.05 0.76 -10.35
N GLN A 79 -6.47 -0.07 -9.47
CA GLN A 79 -7.17 -0.67 -8.34
C GLN A 79 -7.60 0.36 -7.30
N LEU A 80 -6.76 1.36 -7.00
CA LEU A 80 -7.12 2.48 -6.12
C LEU A 80 -8.36 3.22 -6.60
N LYS A 81 -8.46 3.48 -7.91
CA LYS A 81 -9.62 4.16 -8.51
C LYS A 81 -10.87 3.29 -8.52
N ALA A 82 -10.72 1.99 -8.74
CA ALA A 82 -11.84 1.05 -8.84
C ALA A 82 -12.46 0.73 -7.47
N GLU A 83 -11.62 0.38 -6.48
CA GLU A 83 -12.08 -0.18 -5.21
C GLU A 83 -12.06 0.81 -4.04
N PHE A 84 -11.17 1.81 -4.09
CA PHE A 84 -10.88 2.70 -2.95
C PHE A 84 -11.34 4.14 -3.19
N GLY A 85 -12.37 4.34 -4.02
CA GLY A 85 -13.01 5.65 -4.18
C GLY A 85 -13.50 6.22 -2.85
N GLY A 86 -13.19 7.50 -2.60
CA GLY A 86 -13.49 8.20 -1.34
C GLY A 86 -12.38 8.11 -0.28
N CYS A 87 -11.45 7.16 -0.42
CA CYS A 87 -10.29 7.05 0.46
C CYS A 87 -9.19 8.05 0.09
N LYS A 88 -8.27 8.29 1.02
CA LYS A 88 -7.02 9.01 0.75
C LYS A 88 -5.89 8.01 0.52
N ALA A 89 -4.99 8.29 -0.41
CA ALA A 89 -3.78 7.51 -0.61
C ALA A 89 -2.53 8.36 -0.37
N SER A 90 -1.57 7.81 0.37
CA SER A 90 -0.24 8.39 0.57
C SER A 90 0.81 7.35 0.15
N ILE A 91 1.48 7.62 -0.96
CA ILE A 91 2.43 6.69 -1.59
C ILE A 91 3.84 7.25 -1.46
N PHE A 92 4.73 6.48 -0.85
CA PHE A 92 6.15 6.80 -0.77
C PHE A 92 6.91 6.13 -1.92
N SER A 93 7.74 6.88 -2.63
CA SER A 93 8.53 6.39 -3.76
C SER A 93 9.75 7.28 -3.97
N SER A 94 10.84 6.72 -4.47
CA SER A 94 12.03 7.46 -4.90
C SER A 94 12.02 7.84 -6.38
N SER A 95 10.99 7.43 -7.14
CA SER A 95 10.86 7.72 -8.57
C SER A 95 9.54 8.45 -8.86
N ASP A 96 9.65 9.68 -9.35
CA ASP A 96 8.52 10.48 -9.82
C ASP A 96 7.88 9.86 -11.07
N GLU A 97 8.68 9.21 -11.92
CA GLU A 97 8.21 8.52 -13.13
C GLU A 97 7.26 7.37 -12.76
N LEU A 98 7.63 6.54 -11.78
CA LEU A 98 6.74 5.46 -11.30
C LEU A 98 5.48 6.03 -10.65
N LEU A 99 5.58 7.09 -9.85
CA LEU A 99 4.40 7.75 -9.27
C LEU A 99 3.45 8.26 -10.36
N SER A 100 3.97 8.74 -11.49
CA SER A 100 3.15 9.20 -12.62
C SER A 100 2.28 8.08 -13.23
N CYS A 101 2.71 6.82 -13.13
CA CYS A 101 1.97 5.65 -13.60
C CYS A 101 0.69 5.37 -12.80
N LEU A 102 0.56 5.90 -11.58
CA LEU A 102 -0.69 5.83 -10.82
C LEU A 102 -1.85 6.58 -11.52
N ARG A 103 -1.52 7.53 -12.42
CA ARG A 103 -2.47 8.40 -13.13
C ARG A 103 -3.42 9.13 -12.17
N MET A 104 -2.87 9.63 -11.07
CA MET A 104 -3.56 10.41 -10.03
C MET A 104 -2.75 11.67 -9.75
N ARG A 105 -3.43 12.78 -9.46
CA ARG A 105 -2.79 14.03 -9.05
C ARG A 105 -2.67 14.05 -7.53
N ALA A 106 -1.46 14.31 -7.02
CA ALA A 106 -1.25 14.48 -5.59
C ALA A 106 -1.76 15.86 -5.13
N ASP A 107 -2.49 15.87 -4.00
CA ASP A 107 -2.90 17.11 -3.33
C ASP A 107 -1.74 17.76 -2.58
N LYS A 108 -0.82 16.94 -2.07
CA LYS A 108 0.39 17.35 -1.32
C LYS A 108 1.54 16.40 -1.67
N GLN A 109 2.74 16.97 -1.79
CA GLN A 109 3.98 16.22 -1.99
C GLN A 109 5.03 16.75 -1.01
N PHE A 110 5.76 15.83 -0.38
CA PHE A 110 6.83 16.14 0.56
C PHE A 110 8.10 15.44 0.10
N LYS A 111 9.25 16.11 0.23
CA LYS A 111 10.56 15.49 0.01
C LYS A 111 11.12 15.02 1.35
N LEU A 112 11.63 13.80 1.39
CA LEU A 112 12.33 13.23 2.54
C LEU A 112 13.80 13.02 2.14
N ASN A 113 14.72 13.47 2.99
CA ASN A 113 16.16 13.42 2.76
C ASN A 113 16.79 12.18 3.41
#